data_AF-A0A2M9R4A2-F1
#
_entry.id   AF-A0A2M9R4A2-F1
#
_cell.length_a   1.000
_cell.length_b   1.000
_cell.length_c   1.000
_cell.angle_alpha   90.00
_cell.angle_beta   90.00
_cell.angle_gamma   90.00
#
_symmetry.space_group_name_H-M   'P 1'
#
loop_
_entity.id
_entity.type
_entity.pdbx_description
1 polymer ?
#
loop_
_entity_poly.entity_id
_entity_poly.type
_entity_poly.pdbx_seq_one_letter_code
_entity_poly.pdbx_strand_id
1 'polypeptide(L)'
;MAKQEDNFRNVISHAKEYGYIFPSSEIYDGLGAVYDYGQNGVELKKNIREYWWKAMVQLHENIVGIDASIFMHPTTWKASGHVDAFNDPLIDNKDSKKRYRADVLIEDYCEKIYQKAQKEIEKARNRFGDDFDEEQFVNTNPRVVGYLQKKKEILERMAKGLENEDLADVKALIEELEIADPETGSKNWTDVRQFNLMFGTKLGASADTAMDLYLRPETAQGIFVNFLNVQKTGRMKIPFGIAQTGKAFRNEIVARQFIFRMREFEQMEMQFFVKPGDELKWYEHWKETRLKWHLSLGLGKENYRFHDHEKLAHYANAATDIEFNFPFGFKELEGVHSRTDFDLKAHEEHSGKKLQFFDPETNSSYVPYVVETSVGLDRLFLAVFSKSLQEETLEDGSTRTVLKLPAVLAPNKAAILPLVKKDGLPEIAREIIDELKWDFAVSYDEKDAVGRRYRRQDALGTPFCITVDHQTKEDRTVTIRDRDTMQQERVSIDNLTDLLNKKVAVRNWLKNI
;
A
#
# COMPACT_ATOMS: atom_id res chain seq x y z
N MET A 1 7.85 19.86 7.11
CA MET A 1 6.76 19.75 8.10
C MET A 1 5.54 20.56 7.69
N ALA A 2 5.48 21.90 7.83
CA ALA A 2 4.27 22.67 7.46
C ALA A 2 3.77 22.45 6.02
N LYS A 3 4.65 22.58 5.01
CA LYS A 3 4.31 22.33 3.60
C LYS A 3 3.88 20.87 3.30
N GLN A 4 4.39 19.91 4.07
CA GLN A 4 4.05 18.48 3.94
C GLN A 4 2.68 18.16 4.55
N GLU A 5 2.36 18.78 5.69
CA GLU A 5 1.04 18.69 6.31
C GLU A 5 -0.04 19.32 5.43
N ASP A 6 0.25 20.47 4.80
CA ASP A 6 -0.67 21.12 3.86
C ASP A 6 -0.90 20.25 2.62
N ASN A 7 0.16 19.66 2.05
CA ASN A 7 0.02 18.73 0.93
C ASN A 7 -0.86 17.52 1.30
N PHE A 8 -0.69 16.95 2.49
CA PHE A 8 -1.49 15.80 2.92
C PHE A 8 -2.97 16.16 3.14
N ARG A 9 -3.25 17.35 3.68
CA ARG A 9 -4.63 17.87 3.78
C ARG A 9 -5.28 18.04 2.41
N ASN A 10 -4.53 18.56 1.43
CA ASN A 10 -5.02 18.69 0.06
C ASN A 10 -5.37 17.33 -0.55
N VAL A 11 -4.54 16.30 -0.32
CA VAL A 11 -4.83 14.93 -0.75
C VAL A 11 -6.15 14.42 -0.18
N ILE A 12 -6.39 14.60 1.13
CA ILE A 12 -7.63 14.16 1.78
C ILE A 12 -8.84 14.93 1.23
N SER A 13 -8.72 16.25 1.08
CA SER A 13 -9.79 17.10 0.55
C SER A 13 -10.15 16.70 -0.88
N HIS A 14 -9.14 16.51 -1.74
CA HIS A 14 -9.32 16.11 -3.14
C HIS A 14 -9.98 14.74 -3.25
N ALA A 15 -9.57 13.77 -2.40
CA ALA A 15 -10.16 12.44 -2.38
C ALA A 15 -11.66 12.48 -2.07
N LYS A 16 -12.08 13.35 -1.14
CA LYS A 16 -13.49 13.53 -0.80
C LYS A 16 -14.25 14.26 -1.91
N GLU A 17 -13.73 15.39 -2.37
CA GLU A 17 -14.40 16.25 -3.35
C GLU A 17 -14.68 15.53 -4.69
N TYR A 18 -13.73 14.72 -5.15
CA TYR A 18 -13.79 14.04 -6.44
C TYR A 18 -14.28 12.59 -6.37
N GLY A 19 -14.84 12.16 -5.24
CA GLY A 19 -15.50 10.86 -5.12
C GLY A 19 -14.55 9.66 -5.15
N TYR A 20 -13.40 9.80 -4.51
CA TYR A 20 -12.44 8.71 -4.30
C TYR A 20 -12.64 8.02 -2.95
N ILE A 21 -12.61 8.75 -1.83
CA ILE A 21 -12.67 8.17 -0.49
C ILE A 21 -13.54 9.01 0.43
N PHE A 22 -14.37 8.35 1.22
CA PHE A 22 -15.22 8.95 2.25
C PHE A 22 -14.99 8.27 3.60
N PRO A 23 -15.17 8.96 4.74
CA PRO A 23 -15.32 8.31 6.04
C PRO A 23 -16.47 7.30 5.99
N SER A 24 -16.25 6.07 6.46
CA SER A 24 -17.32 5.09 6.50
C SER A 24 -18.42 5.53 7.45
N SER A 25 -19.68 5.40 7.04
CA SER A 25 -20.84 5.84 7.83
C SER A 25 -20.82 7.34 8.17
N GLU A 26 -20.36 8.21 7.25
CA GLU A 26 -20.19 9.65 7.47
C GLU A 26 -21.43 10.36 8.05
N ILE A 27 -22.65 9.94 7.66
CA ILE A 27 -23.90 10.53 8.17
C ILE A 27 -24.16 10.25 9.67
N TYR A 28 -23.40 9.32 10.26
CA TYR A 28 -23.43 8.95 11.68
C TYR A 28 -22.12 9.32 12.38
N ASP A 29 -21.54 10.48 12.02
CA ASP A 29 -20.25 11.01 12.50
C ASP A 29 -19.02 10.21 12.07
N GLY A 30 -19.22 9.18 11.25
CA GLY A 30 -18.17 8.32 10.73
C GLY A 30 -17.66 7.29 11.74
N LEU A 31 -16.94 6.27 11.23
CA LEU A 31 -16.25 5.28 12.05
C LEU A 31 -14.73 5.44 11.91
N GLY A 32 -14.04 5.66 13.03
CA GLY A 32 -12.59 5.95 13.02
C GLY A 32 -11.75 4.85 12.35
N ALA A 33 -10.86 5.25 11.43
CA ALA A 33 -10.01 4.37 10.60
C ALA A 33 -10.78 3.36 9.72
N VAL A 34 -12.04 3.64 9.40
CA VAL A 34 -12.81 2.87 8.42
C VAL A 34 -13.29 3.83 7.34
N TYR A 35 -13.08 3.45 6.08
CA TYR A 35 -13.33 4.32 4.94
C TYR A 35 -14.04 3.58 3.81
N ASP A 36 -14.88 4.30 3.08
CA ASP A 36 -15.60 3.82 1.92
C ASP A 36 -14.96 4.40 0.64
N TYR A 37 -14.80 3.56 -0.38
CA TYR A 37 -14.28 3.99 -1.69
C TYR A 37 -15.45 4.40 -2.60
N GLY A 38 -15.47 5.67 -3.02
CA GLY A 38 -16.47 6.23 -3.93
C GLY A 38 -16.33 5.74 -5.37
N GLN A 39 -17.11 6.30 -6.29
CA GLN A 39 -17.19 5.83 -7.68
C GLN A 39 -15.84 5.86 -8.43
N ASN A 40 -14.97 6.83 -8.16
CA ASN A 40 -13.63 6.85 -8.76
C ASN A 40 -12.63 6.03 -7.93
N GLY A 41 -12.84 5.97 -6.62
CA GLY A 41 -12.00 5.20 -5.71
C GLY A 41 -12.08 3.70 -5.96
N VAL A 42 -13.30 3.17 -6.14
CA VAL A 42 -13.51 1.74 -6.39
C VAL A 42 -12.85 1.31 -7.69
N GLU A 43 -12.94 2.11 -8.75
CA GLU A 43 -12.30 1.80 -10.03
C GLU A 43 -10.77 1.93 -9.98
N LEU A 44 -10.22 2.95 -9.31
CA LEU A 44 -8.77 3.03 -9.11
C LEU A 44 -8.25 1.84 -8.27
N LYS A 45 -8.93 1.51 -7.18
CA LYS A 45 -8.57 0.38 -6.31
C LYS A 45 -8.62 -0.95 -7.07
N LYS A 46 -9.68 -1.18 -7.86
CA LYS A 46 -9.80 -2.33 -8.76
C LYS A 46 -8.68 -2.36 -9.80
N ASN A 47 -8.38 -1.24 -10.46
CA ASN A 47 -7.32 -1.18 -11.47
C ASN A 47 -5.94 -1.49 -10.89
N ILE A 48 -5.64 -1.03 -9.67
CA ILE A 48 -4.39 -1.38 -8.97
C ILE A 48 -4.35 -2.87 -8.67
N ARG A 49 -5.44 -3.45 -8.17
CA ARG A 49 -5.54 -4.89 -7.89
C ARG A 49 -5.33 -5.73 -9.15
N GLU A 50 -6.00 -5.38 -10.25
CA GLU A 50 -5.84 -6.05 -11.54
C GLU A 50 -4.44 -5.91 -12.12
N TYR A 51 -3.82 -4.74 -11.96
CA TYR A 51 -2.44 -4.50 -12.39
C TYR A 51 -1.45 -5.39 -11.64
N TRP A 52 -1.64 -5.56 -10.33
CA TRP A 52 -0.88 -6.50 -9.51
C TRP A 52 -1.15 -7.95 -9.88
N TRP A 53 -2.43 -8.33 -10.03
CA TRP A 53 -2.82 -9.71 -10.35
C TRP A 53 -2.25 -10.17 -11.70
N LYS A 54 -2.30 -9.30 -12.71
CA LYS A 54 -1.65 -9.58 -14.00
C LYS A 54 -0.16 -9.78 -13.84
N ALA A 55 0.52 -8.90 -13.11
CA ALA A 55 1.95 -8.98 -12.90
C ALA A 55 2.38 -10.22 -12.12
N MET A 56 1.67 -10.60 -11.06
CA MET A 56 2.07 -11.70 -10.17
C MET A 56 1.54 -13.06 -10.61
N VAL A 57 0.34 -13.14 -11.16
CA VAL A 57 -0.30 -14.41 -11.51
C VAL A 57 -0.26 -14.64 -13.01
N GLN A 58 -0.76 -13.70 -13.82
CA GLN A 58 -0.87 -13.94 -15.27
C GLN A 58 0.48 -14.03 -15.98
N LEU A 59 1.49 -13.27 -15.54
CA LEU A 59 2.82 -13.26 -16.16
C LEU A 59 3.77 -14.35 -15.64
N HIS A 60 3.35 -15.15 -14.65
CA HIS A 60 4.17 -16.23 -14.09
C HIS A 60 3.48 -17.59 -14.29
N GLU A 61 4.15 -18.51 -14.98
CA GLU A 61 3.61 -19.86 -15.25
C GLU A 61 3.44 -20.73 -13.99
N ASN A 62 4.17 -20.38 -12.93
CA ASN A 62 4.23 -21.13 -11.68
C ASN A 62 3.57 -20.41 -10.49
N ILE A 63 2.72 -19.40 -10.72
CA ILE A 63 1.98 -18.74 -9.65
C ILE A 63 0.48 -18.85 -9.94
N VAL A 64 -0.28 -19.27 -8.93
CA VAL A 64 -1.73 -19.47 -9.04
C VAL A 64 -2.48 -18.66 -7.99
N GLY A 65 -3.72 -18.30 -8.29
CA GLY A 65 -4.57 -17.55 -7.38
C GLY A 65 -5.43 -18.44 -6.49
N ILE A 66 -5.74 -17.96 -5.28
CA ILE A 66 -6.84 -18.45 -4.44
C ILE A 66 -7.65 -17.30 -3.85
N ASP A 67 -8.84 -17.62 -3.34
CA ASP A 67 -9.66 -16.74 -2.51
C ASP A 67 -10.14 -17.51 -1.27
N ALA A 68 -9.38 -17.42 -0.18
CA ALA A 68 -9.73 -18.03 1.09
C ALA A 68 -10.74 -17.16 1.86
N SER A 69 -11.55 -17.79 2.71
CA SER A 69 -12.51 -17.10 3.57
C SER A 69 -11.84 -16.17 4.59
N ILE A 70 -12.58 -15.15 5.04
CA ILE A 70 -12.17 -14.30 6.17
C ILE A 70 -12.28 -15.08 7.48
N PHE A 71 -13.38 -15.81 7.67
CA PHE A 71 -13.56 -16.68 8.82
C PHE A 71 -12.76 -17.96 8.63
N MET A 72 -11.87 -18.22 9.58
CA MET A 72 -11.04 -19.42 9.63
C MET A 72 -11.12 -20.04 11.01
N HIS A 73 -10.84 -21.34 11.10
CA HIS A 73 -10.84 -22.05 12.38
C HIS A 73 -9.86 -21.39 13.36
N PRO A 74 -10.19 -21.19 14.65
CA PRO A 74 -9.35 -20.42 15.59
C PRO A 74 -7.94 -20.98 15.78
N THR A 75 -7.80 -22.30 15.69
CA THR A 75 -6.49 -22.98 15.72
C THR A 75 -5.54 -22.47 14.64
N THR A 76 -6.04 -21.93 13.52
CA THR A 76 -5.21 -21.28 12.49
C THR A 76 -4.41 -20.11 13.07
N TRP A 77 -5.06 -19.30 13.92
CA TRP A 77 -4.46 -18.11 14.54
C TRP A 77 -3.59 -18.47 15.74
N LYS A 78 -3.88 -19.61 16.39
CA LYS A 78 -2.99 -20.17 17.41
C LYS A 78 -1.71 -20.73 16.79
N ALA A 79 -1.84 -21.51 15.72
CA ALA A 79 -0.70 -22.11 15.01
C ALA A 79 0.25 -21.04 14.46
N SER A 80 -0.29 -19.97 13.88
CA SER A 80 0.50 -18.85 13.37
C SER A 80 1.02 -17.90 14.45
N GLY A 81 0.75 -18.16 15.74
CA GLY A 81 1.18 -17.32 16.86
C GLY A 81 0.38 -16.02 17.04
N HIS A 82 -0.60 -15.73 16.18
CA HIS A 82 -1.36 -14.48 16.24
C HIS A 82 -2.19 -14.32 17.54
N VAL A 83 -2.72 -15.42 18.08
CA VAL A 83 -3.47 -15.36 19.36
C VAL A 83 -2.57 -14.92 20.51
N ASP A 84 -1.31 -15.35 20.50
CA ASP A 84 -0.39 -15.15 21.64
C ASP A 84 0.45 -13.87 21.49
N ALA A 85 0.92 -13.58 20.28
CA ALA A 85 1.95 -12.57 20.04
C ALA A 85 1.48 -11.35 19.21
N PHE A 86 0.24 -11.34 18.68
CA PHE A 86 -0.25 -10.22 17.86
C PHE A 86 -0.82 -9.08 18.72
N ASN A 87 0.03 -8.56 19.59
CA ASN A 87 -0.31 -7.51 20.54
C ASN A 87 0.57 -6.27 20.34
N ASP A 88 -0.03 -5.08 20.49
CA ASP A 88 0.71 -3.83 20.56
C ASP A 88 0.88 -3.35 22.02
N PRO A 89 2.04 -2.79 22.39
CA PRO A 89 2.25 -2.18 23.71
C PRO A 89 1.52 -0.84 23.78
N LEU A 90 0.43 -0.78 24.54
CA LEU A 90 -0.45 0.39 24.60
C LEU A 90 -0.24 1.21 25.88
N ILE A 91 -0.25 2.53 25.73
CA ILE A 91 -0.19 3.51 26.82
C ILE A 91 -1.24 4.60 26.61
N ASP A 92 -1.94 5.01 27.68
CA ASP A 92 -2.91 6.11 27.65
C ASP A 92 -2.31 7.35 28.32
N ASN A 93 -2.58 8.55 27.80
CA ASN A 93 -2.36 9.78 28.56
C ASN A 93 -3.62 10.10 29.39
N LYS A 94 -3.46 10.33 30.70
CA LYS A 94 -4.59 10.55 31.61
C LYS A 94 -5.27 11.91 31.41
N ASP A 95 -4.54 12.89 30.90
CA ASP A 95 -5.04 14.26 30.75
C ASP A 95 -5.79 14.40 29.42
N SER A 96 -5.22 13.92 28.31
CA SER A 96 -5.89 13.96 26.99
C SER A 96 -6.88 12.83 26.75
N LYS A 97 -6.80 11.75 27.56
CA LYS A 97 -7.57 10.50 27.39
C LYS A 97 -7.31 9.82 26.04
N LYS A 98 -6.20 10.16 25.38
CA LYS A 98 -5.78 9.58 24.11
C LYS A 98 -4.94 8.34 24.35
N ARG A 99 -5.04 7.39 23.42
CA ARG A 99 -4.25 6.17 23.38
C ARG A 99 -3.12 6.29 22.39
N TYR A 100 -2.00 5.71 22.79
CA TYR A 100 -0.78 5.68 22.01
C TYR A 100 -0.17 4.29 22.06
N ARG A 101 0.64 4.02 21.05
CA ARG A 101 1.56 2.90 21.02
C ARG A 101 2.87 3.33 21.69
N ALA A 102 3.27 2.60 22.73
CA ALA A 102 4.43 2.92 23.55
C ALA A 102 5.72 2.86 22.73
N ASP A 103 5.84 1.85 21.88
CA ASP A 103 6.95 1.68 20.94
C ASP A 103 7.02 2.82 19.92
N VAL A 104 5.90 3.19 19.29
CA VAL A 104 5.84 4.30 18.31
C VAL A 104 6.23 5.63 18.96
N LEU A 105 5.84 5.89 20.21
CA LEU A 105 6.26 7.10 20.92
C LEU A 105 7.80 7.17 21.07
N ILE A 106 8.44 6.04 21.35
CA ILE A 106 9.90 5.93 21.48
C ILE A 106 10.58 6.03 20.11
N GLU A 107 10.02 5.38 19.08
CA GLU A 107 10.51 5.46 17.70
C GLU A 107 10.44 6.88 17.14
N ASP A 108 9.33 7.59 17.33
CA ASP A 108 9.16 8.98 16.91
C ASP A 108 10.17 9.90 17.63
N TYR A 109 10.49 9.61 18.89
CA TYR A 109 11.56 10.31 19.62
C TYR A 109 12.94 10.02 19.00
N CYS A 110 13.21 8.76 18.67
CA CYS A 110 14.43 8.32 17.99
C CYS A 110 14.59 8.95 16.60
N GLU A 111 13.51 9.09 15.85
CA GLU A 111 13.50 9.75 14.54
C GLU A 111 13.83 11.25 14.68
N LYS A 112 13.32 11.93 15.71
CA LYS A 112 13.73 13.32 16.01
C LYS A 112 15.23 13.44 16.32
N ILE A 113 15.83 12.41 16.95
CA ILE A 113 17.29 12.36 17.16
C ILE A 113 18.01 12.17 15.82
N TYR A 114 17.52 11.24 14.99
CA TYR A 114 18.09 10.98 13.67
C TYR A 114 18.07 12.22 12.77
N GLN A 115 16.95 12.97 12.76
CA GLN A 115 16.84 14.21 12.00
C GLN A 115 17.82 15.30 12.48
N LYS A 116 18.21 15.31 13.75
CA LYS A 116 19.27 16.20 14.23
C LYS A 116 20.63 15.80 13.66
N ALA A 117 20.93 14.50 13.60
CA ALA A 117 22.14 14.00 12.95
C ALA A 117 22.17 14.39 11.46
N GLN A 118 21.08 14.15 10.74
CA GLN A 118 20.94 14.51 9.32
C GLN A 118 21.14 16.00 9.06
N LYS A 119 20.59 16.87 9.92
CA LYS A 119 20.82 18.32 9.81
C LYS A 119 22.29 18.72 9.99
N GLU A 120 23.02 18.05 10.87
CA GLU A 120 24.46 18.33 11.04
C GLU A 120 25.27 17.82 9.84
N ILE A 121 24.93 16.65 9.30
CA ILE A 121 25.51 16.09 8.06
C ILE A 121 25.26 17.05 6.89
N GLU A 122 24.03 17.53 6.72
CA GLU A 122 23.68 18.44 5.62
C GLU A 122 24.35 19.81 5.74
N LYS A 123 24.48 20.36 6.97
CA LYS A 123 25.30 21.56 7.21
C LYS A 123 26.76 21.34 6.85
N ALA A 124 27.32 20.18 7.17
CA ALA A 124 28.70 19.86 6.84
C ALA A 124 28.87 19.69 5.33
N ARG A 125 27.97 18.98 4.67
CA ARG A 125 27.93 18.85 3.20
C ARG A 125 27.88 20.23 2.53
N ASN A 126 27.02 21.13 2.98
CA ASN A 126 26.93 22.49 2.45
C ASN A 126 28.19 23.34 2.75
N ARG A 127 28.95 23.01 3.80
CA ARG A 127 30.16 23.73 4.19
C ARG A 127 31.40 23.24 3.45
N PHE A 128 31.53 21.93 3.23
CA PHE A 128 32.70 21.29 2.66
C PHE A 128 32.55 20.99 1.16
N GLY A 129 31.34 21.06 0.61
CA GLY A 129 31.08 20.94 -0.83
C GLY A 129 31.62 19.61 -1.39
N ASP A 130 32.42 19.70 -2.44
CA ASP A 130 32.99 18.54 -3.13
C ASP A 130 34.02 17.76 -2.29
N ASP A 131 34.57 18.37 -1.23
CA ASP A 131 35.53 17.73 -0.30
C ASP A 131 34.81 16.99 0.87
N PHE A 132 33.47 16.91 0.86
CA PHE A 132 32.73 16.28 1.94
C PHE A 132 32.71 14.75 1.83
N ASP A 133 33.43 14.08 2.73
CA ASP A 133 33.29 12.65 2.98
C ASP A 133 32.24 12.41 4.08
N GLU A 134 31.06 11.95 3.66
CA GLU A 134 29.95 11.67 4.57
C GLU A 134 30.24 10.50 5.51
N GLU A 135 30.87 9.43 5.03
CA GLU A 135 31.16 8.25 5.82
C GLU A 135 32.16 8.59 6.92
N GLN A 136 33.21 9.32 6.59
CA GLN A 136 34.16 9.83 7.56
C GLN A 136 33.46 10.77 8.55
N PHE A 137 32.62 11.69 8.09
CA PHE A 137 31.95 12.66 8.96
C PHE A 137 30.97 12.00 9.94
N VAL A 138 30.18 11.03 9.47
CA VAL A 138 29.24 10.26 10.29
C VAL A 138 29.98 9.50 11.41
N ASN A 139 31.17 8.97 11.11
CA ASN A 139 31.96 8.19 12.06
C ASN A 139 32.85 9.03 13.00
N THR A 140 33.15 10.28 12.65
CA THR A 140 34.13 11.11 13.40
C THR A 140 33.52 12.33 14.09
N ASN A 141 32.38 12.85 13.61
CA ASN A 141 31.78 14.03 14.21
C ASN A 141 31.13 13.67 15.56
N PRO A 142 31.58 14.25 16.70
CA PRO A 142 31.09 13.86 18.02
C PRO A 142 29.57 14.02 18.21
N ARG A 143 28.94 14.99 17.53
CA ARG A 143 27.49 15.21 17.63
C ARG A 143 26.71 14.16 16.85
N VAL A 144 27.13 13.87 15.61
CA VAL A 144 26.47 12.88 14.76
C VAL A 144 26.60 11.49 15.38
N VAL A 145 27.81 11.11 15.77
CA VAL A 145 28.07 9.84 16.50
C VAL A 145 27.22 9.77 17.76
N GLY A 146 27.20 10.83 18.58
CA GLY A 146 26.40 10.86 19.81
C GLY A 146 24.89 10.70 19.56
N TYR A 147 24.34 11.31 18.51
CA TYR A 147 22.94 11.15 18.14
C TYR A 147 22.63 9.73 17.66
N LEU A 148 23.45 9.17 16.78
CA LEU A 148 23.24 7.81 16.26
C LEU A 148 23.40 6.74 17.34
N GLN A 149 24.39 6.90 18.22
CA GLN A 149 24.59 6.01 19.36
C GLN A 149 23.41 6.07 20.34
N LYS A 150 22.95 7.27 20.71
CA LYS A 150 21.79 7.43 21.59
C LYS A 150 20.53 6.81 20.98
N LYS A 151 20.30 7.00 19.68
CA LYS A 151 19.19 6.36 18.94
C LYS A 151 19.28 4.83 19.08
N LYS A 152 20.46 4.26 18.81
CA LYS A 152 20.70 2.83 18.88
C LYS A 152 20.40 2.25 20.27
N GLU A 153 20.96 2.86 21.32
CA GLU A 153 20.77 2.41 22.71
C GLU A 153 19.30 2.42 23.14
N ILE A 154 18.55 3.45 22.76
CA ILE A 154 17.11 3.55 23.07
C ILE A 154 16.32 2.43 22.38
N LEU A 155 16.55 2.22 21.09
CA LEU A 155 15.85 1.18 20.32
C LEU A 155 16.24 -0.23 20.77
N GLU A 156 17.48 -0.43 21.22
CA GLU A 156 17.93 -1.70 21.81
C GLU A 156 17.24 -1.99 23.14
N ARG A 157 17.18 -1.01 24.07
CA ARG A 157 16.48 -1.18 25.35
C ARG A 157 14.99 -1.42 25.15
N MET A 158 14.33 -0.63 24.29
CA MET A 158 12.92 -0.81 23.97
C MET A 158 12.62 -2.21 23.46
N ALA A 159 13.37 -2.68 22.46
CA ALA A 159 13.17 -4.01 21.90
C ALA A 159 13.39 -5.12 22.94
N LYS A 160 14.42 -4.98 23.80
CA LYS A 160 14.66 -5.92 24.89
C LYS A 160 13.52 -5.94 25.91
N GLY A 161 12.98 -4.77 26.25
CA GLY A 161 11.81 -4.66 27.13
C GLY A 161 10.59 -5.36 26.55
N LEU A 162 10.32 -5.15 25.26
CA LEU A 162 9.20 -5.79 24.56
C LEU A 162 9.37 -7.31 24.41
N GLU A 163 10.57 -7.79 24.05
CA GLU A 163 10.87 -9.21 23.90
C GLU A 163 10.74 -9.99 25.22
N ASN A 164 11.14 -9.38 26.34
CA ASN A 164 11.03 -9.99 27.67
C ASN A 164 9.68 -9.73 28.35
N GLU A 165 8.71 -9.11 27.66
CA GLU A 165 7.44 -8.65 28.21
C GLU A 165 7.58 -7.72 29.45
N ASP A 166 8.72 -7.04 29.59
CA ASP A 166 8.98 -6.05 30.64
C ASP A 166 8.41 -4.69 30.24
N LEU A 167 7.08 -4.61 30.25
CA LEU A 167 6.34 -3.39 29.93
C LEU A 167 6.56 -2.25 30.93
N ALA A 168 7.02 -2.58 32.14
CA ALA A 168 7.40 -1.59 33.14
C ALA A 168 8.68 -0.86 32.72
N ASP A 169 9.69 -1.56 32.20
CA ASP A 169 10.90 -0.93 31.65
C ASP A 169 10.58 -0.07 30.41
N VAL A 170 9.67 -0.52 29.55
CA VAL A 170 9.21 0.29 28.39
C VAL A 170 8.58 1.60 28.84
N LYS A 171 7.75 1.56 29.90
CA LYS A 171 7.18 2.78 30.49
C LYS A 171 8.27 3.66 31.12
N ALA A 172 9.18 3.07 31.88
CA ALA A 172 10.29 3.79 32.50
C ALA A 172 11.14 4.52 31.44
N LEU A 173 11.41 3.86 30.32
CA LEU A 173 12.11 4.46 29.18
C LEU A 173 11.37 5.69 28.63
N ILE A 174 10.04 5.65 28.48
CA ILE A 174 9.23 6.80 28.05
C ILE A 174 9.36 7.98 29.03
N GLU A 175 9.30 7.69 30.33
CA GLU A 175 9.39 8.69 31.39
C GLU A 175 10.80 9.30 31.49
N GLU A 176 11.86 8.47 31.44
CA GLU A 176 13.27 8.88 31.46
C GLU A 176 13.65 9.76 30.25
N LEU A 177 13.11 9.44 29.08
CA LEU A 177 13.29 10.23 27.86
C LEU A 177 12.43 11.50 27.82
N GLU A 178 11.59 11.68 28.85
CA GLU A 178 10.67 12.80 28.98
C GLU A 178 9.71 12.94 27.79
N ILE A 179 9.28 11.82 27.21
CA ILE A 179 8.40 11.83 26.04
C ILE A 179 7.03 12.33 26.48
N ALA A 180 6.64 13.48 25.94
CA ALA A 180 5.37 14.13 26.19
C ALA A 180 4.31 13.73 25.15
N ASP A 181 3.05 13.75 25.57
CA ASP A 181 1.89 13.60 24.71
C ASP A 181 1.98 14.58 23.52
N PRO A 182 1.99 14.08 22.26
CA PRO A 182 2.09 14.94 21.09
C PRO A 182 0.96 15.96 20.95
N GLU A 183 -0.23 15.70 21.53
CA GLU A 183 -1.37 16.61 21.42
C GLU A 183 -1.37 17.69 22.51
N THR A 184 -1.00 17.35 23.74
CA THR A 184 -1.17 18.24 24.90
C THR A 184 0.13 18.66 25.58
N GLY A 185 1.24 18.00 25.30
CA GLY A 185 2.51 18.18 26.02
C GLY A 185 2.51 17.57 27.44
N SER A 186 1.43 16.91 27.86
CA SER A 186 1.38 16.21 29.16
C SER A 186 2.29 14.98 29.17
N LYS A 187 2.96 14.73 30.29
CA LYS A 187 3.73 13.50 30.56
C LYS A 187 2.99 12.53 31.47
N ASN A 188 1.69 12.75 31.72
CA ASN A 188 0.89 11.98 32.66
C ASN A 188 0.41 10.65 32.05
N TRP A 189 1.30 9.67 31.99
CA TRP A 189 1.06 8.38 31.36
C TRP A 189 0.45 7.32 32.30
N THR A 190 -0.34 6.39 31.75
CA THR A 190 -0.70 5.13 32.42
C THR A 190 0.42 4.09 32.32
N ASP A 191 0.23 2.94 32.95
CA ASP A 191 1.08 1.78 32.68
C ASP A 191 0.88 1.28 31.24
N VAL A 192 1.94 0.64 30.71
CA VAL A 192 1.92 0.01 29.40
C VAL A 192 1.25 -1.37 29.53
N ARG A 193 0.35 -1.70 28.62
CA ARG A 193 -0.35 -3.00 28.58
C ARG A 193 -0.36 -3.60 27.19
N GLN A 194 -0.40 -4.93 27.09
CA GLN A 194 -0.61 -5.61 25.81
C GLN A 194 -2.05 -5.41 25.32
N PHE A 195 -2.20 -5.17 24.02
CA PHE A 195 -3.50 -5.07 23.36
C PHE A 195 -3.53 -5.93 22.10
N ASN A 196 -4.39 -6.96 22.09
CA ASN A 196 -4.53 -7.84 20.93
C ASN A 196 -5.17 -7.10 19.76
N LEU A 197 -4.50 -7.15 18.61
CA LEU A 197 -4.92 -6.46 17.40
C LEU A 197 -5.92 -7.25 16.56
N MET A 198 -6.26 -8.49 16.90
CA MET A 198 -7.29 -9.24 16.16
C MET A 198 -8.69 -8.80 16.59
N PHE A 199 -9.58 -8.66 15.62
CA PHE A 199 -11.01 -8.54 15.90
C PHE A 199 -11.59 -9.92 16.22
N GLY A 200 -12.06 -10.10 17.45
CA GLY A 200 -12.76 -11.30 17.90
C GLY A 200 -14.28 -11.20 17.77
N THR A 201 -14.93 -12.32 17.50
CA THR A 201 -16.36 -12.56 17.58
C THR A 201 -16.61 -13.97 18.14
N LYS A 202 -17.87 -14.36 18.28
CA LYS A 202 -18.28 -15.68 18.79
C LYS A 202 -19.11 -16.41 17.73
N LEU A 203 -18.81 -17.69 17.52
CA LEU A 203 -19.53 -18.57 16.60
C LEU A 203 -20.31 -19.64 17.39
N GLY A 204 -21.64 -19.56 17.36
CA GLY A 204 -22.53 -20.50 18.02
C GLY A 204 -23.86 -19.88 18.41
N ALA A 205 -24.89 -20.71 18.60
CA ALA A 205 -26.24 -20.26 18.95
C ALA A 205 -26.42 -19.94 20.44
N SER A 206 -25.58 -20.50 21.31
CA SER A 206 -25.56 -20.25 22.75
C SER A 206 -24.24 -19.60 23.15
N ALA A 207 -24.29 -18.58 24.01
CA ALA A 207 -23.11 -17.93 24.54
C ALA A 207 -22.18 -18.91 25.29
N ASP A 208 -22.76 -19.93 25.93
CA ASP A 208 -22.02 -20.89 26.76
C ASP A 208 -21.23 -21.93 25.94
N THR A 209 -21.61 -22.16 24.68
CA THR A 209 -20.94 -23.12 23.77
C THR A 209 -20.33 -22.43 22.56
N ALA A 210 -20.30 -21.10 22.53
CA ALA A 210 -19.80 -20.37 21.40
C ALA A 210 -18.27 -20.46 21.31
N MET A 211 -17.78 -20.84 20.14
CA MET A 211 -16.37 -20.85 19.84
C MET A 211 -15.89 -19.42 19.58
N ASP A 212 -14.70 -19.05 20.06
CA ASP A 212 -14.06 -17.82 19.61
C ASP A 212 -13.84 -17.87 18.10
N LEU A 213 -14.00 -16.74 17.42
CA LEU A 213 -13.73 -16.62 16.00
C LEU A 213 -13.07 -15.27 15.75
N TYR A 214 -12.18 -15.19 14.78
CA TYR A 214 -11.46 -13.95 14.48
C TYR A 214 -11.67 -13.54 13.03
N LEU A 215 -11.71 -12.23 12.79
CA LEU A 215 -11.49 -11.69 11.47
C LEU A 215 -9.98 -11.72 11.19
N ARG A 216 -9.59 -12.27 10.04
CA ARG A 216 -8.18 -12.47 9.71
C ARG A 216 -7.38 -11.15 9.73
N PRO A 217 -6.22 -11.09 10.41
CA PRO A 217 -5.33 -9.92 10.42
C PRO A 217 -4.39 -9.82 9.21
N GLU A 218 -4.34 -10.89 8.42
CA GLU A 218 -3.58 -11.03 7.17
C GLU A 218 -4.23 -12.06 6.23
N THR A 219 -3.79 -12.13 4.97
CA THR A 219 -4.35 -13.07 3.98
C THR A 219 -3.53 -14.37 3.83
N ALA A 220 -2.26 -14.34 4.21
CA ALA A 220 -1.28 -15.44 4.11
C ALA A 220 -1.76 -16.77 4.70
N GLN A 221 -2.41 -16.76 5.87
CA GLN A 221 -2.86 -17.99 6.52
C GLN A 221 -3.84 -18.81 5.67
N GLY A 222 -4.68 -18.15 4.86
CA GLY A 222 -5.57 -18.81 3.91
C GLY A 222 -4.83 -19.62 2.84
N ILE A 223 -3.63 -19.16 2.46
CA ILE A 223 -2.73 -19.81 1.53
C ILE A 223 -2.09 -21.04 2.19
N PHE A 224 -1.52 -20.88 3.39
CA PHE A 224 -0.82 -21.96 4.08
C PHE A 224 -1.72 -23.17 4.35
N VAL A 225 -2.94 -22.95 4.87
CA VAL A 225 -3.87 -24.06 5.14
C VAL A 225 -4.35 -24.76 3.86
N ASN A 226 -4.24 -24.12 2.70
CA ASN A 226 -4.61 -24.67 1.39
C ASN A 226 -3.41 -25.11 0.54
N PHE A 227 -2.18 -25.05 1.06
CA PHE A 227 -0.96 -25.40 0.33
C PHE A 227 -1.10 -26.73 -0.43
N LEU A 228 -1.49 -27.81 0.26
CA LEU A 228 -1.66 -29.12 -0.37
C LEU A 228 -2.85 -29.21 -1.33
N ASN A 229 -3.94 -28.48 -1.07
CA ASN A 229 -5.09 -28.47 -1.97
C ASN A 229 -4.69 -27.88 -3.32
N VAL A 230 -4.01 -26.73 -3.29
CA VAL A 230 -3.52 -26.03 -4.48
C VAL A 230 -2.42 -26.84 -5.18
N GLN A 231 -1.43 -27.32 -4.42
CA GLN A 231 -0.32 -28.10 -4.97
C GLN A 231 -0.83 -29.33 -5.72
N LYS A 232 -1.76 -30.10 -5.13
CA LYS A 232 -2.26 -31.34 -5.72
C LYS A 232 -3.19 -31.08 -6.92
N THR A 233 -4.13 -30.17 -6.79
CA THR A 233 -5.12 -29.89 -7.84
C THR A 233 -4.51 -29.14 -9.02
N GLY A 234 -3.61 -28.19 -8.75
CA GLY A 234 -2.83 -27.46 -9.76
C GLY A 234 -1.64 -28.25 -10.31
N ARG A 235 -1.32 -29.41 -9.74
CA ARG A 235 -0.13 -30.23 -10.07
C ARG A 235 1.17 -29.42 -10.01
N MET A 236 1.24 -28.50 -9.06
CA MET A 236 2.35 -27.57 -8.92
C MET A 236 3.62 -28.31 -8.50
N LYS A 237 4.74 -27.86 -9.05
CA LYS A 237 6.10 -28.31 -8.67
C LYS A 237 6.80 -27.17 -7.95
N ILE A 238 7.62 -27.49 -6.95
CA ILE A 238 8.48 -26.50 -6.32
C ILE A 238 9.59 -26.08 -7.32
N PRO A 239 9.86 -24.78 -7.50
CA PRO A 239 9.23 -23.65 -6.81
C PRO A 239 7.94 -23.17 -7.48
N PHE A 240 6.94 -22.81 -6.67
CA PHE A 240 5.69 -22.22 -7.14
C PHE A 240 5.10 -21.25 -6.12
N GLY A 241 4.29 -20.30 -6.59
CA GLY A 241 3.61 -19.32 -5.75
C GLY A 241 2.11 -19.57 -5.65
N ILE A 242 1.55 -19.11 -4.53
CA ILE A 242 0.11 -18.93 -4.39
C ILE A 242 -0.13 -17.48 -4.01
N ALA A 243 -0.96 -16.80 -4.79
CA ALA A 243 -1.33 -15.40 -4.60
C ALA A 243 -2.77 -15.27 -4.11
N GLN A 244 -3.02 -14.27 -3.27
CA GLN A 244 -4.35 -13.91 -2.83
C GLN A 244 -4.47 -12.39 -2.71
N THR A 245 -5.65 -11.87 -3.05
CA THR A 245 -6.05 -10.51 -2.72
C THR A 245 -7.28 -10.56 -1.86
N GLY A 246 -7.36 -9.76 -0.80
CA GLY A 246 -8.59 -9.70 -0.02
C GLY A 246 -8.49 -8.85 1.24
N LYS A 247 -9.61 -8.77 1.95
CA LYS A 247 -9.71 -7.98 3.18
C LYS A 247 -8.93 -8.61 4.32
N ALA A 248 -8.33 -7.76 5.16
CA ALA A 248 -7.74 -8.06 6.44
C ALA A 248 -8.17 -7.01 7.47
N PHE A 249 -8.15 -7.39 8.74
CA PHE A 249 -8.70 -6.59 9.82
C PHE A 249 -7.71 -6.50 10.97
N ARG A 250 -7.35 -5.29 11.37
CA ARG A 250 -6.49 -5.04 12.54
C ARG A 250 -7.18 -4.03 13.43
N ASN A 251 -7.30 -4.32 14.71
CA ASN A 251 -7.94 -3.47 15.71
C ASN A 251 -7.00 -2.31 16.09
N GLU A 252 -6.61 -1.54 15.07
CA GLU A 252 -5.67 -0.44 15.17
C GLU A 252 -6.20 0.60 16.17
N ILE A 253 -5.35 0.89 17.15
CA ILE A 253 -5.63 1.81 18.25
C ILE A 253 -5.40 3.24 17.77
N VAL A 254 -4.31 3.47 17.03
CA VAL A 254 -3.88 4.80 16.59
C VAL A 254 -4.23 4.96 15.11
N ALA A 255 -5.51 5.25 14.87
CA ALA A 255 -6.09 5.60 13.58
C ALA A 255 -5.61 7.00 13.12
N ARG A 256 -4.37 7.13 12.65
CA ARG A 256 -3.81 8.38 12.10
C ARG A 256 -3.45 8.18 10.63
N GLN A 257 -3.31 9.29 9.89
CA GLN A 257 -2.82 9.31 8.50
C GLN A 257 -3.79 8.70 7.46
N PHE A 258 -5.09 8.97 7.60
CA PHE A 258 -6.11 8.63 6.59
C PHE A 258 -6.12 7.12 6.29
N ILE A 259 -6.18 6.70 5.01
CA ILE A 259 -6.18 5.29 4.61
C ILE A 259 -4.84 4.56 4.80
N PHE A 260 -3.80 5.22 5.32
CA PHE A 260 -2.51 4.56 5.59
C PHE A 260 -2.58 3.58 6.76
N ARG A 261 -3.39 3.91 7.78
CA ARG A 261 -3.69 3.04 8.94
C ARG A 261 -5.19 2.86 9.07
N MET A 262 -5.67 1.70 8.64
CA MET A 262 -7.09 1.35 8.64
C MET A 262 -7.33 0.13 9.52
N ARG A 263 -8.56 0.01 10.01
CA ARG A 263 -9.01 -1.18 10.75
C ARG A 263 -9.48 -2.31 9.85
N GLU A 264 -9.95 -1.95 8.68
CA GLU A 264 -10.34 -2.83 7.59
C GLU A 264 -9.61 -2.33 6.34
N PHE A 265 -8.81 -3.19 5.72
CA PHE A 265 -8.03 -2.86 4.53
C PHE A 265 -7.88 -4.10 3.66
N GLU A 266 -7.32 -3.94 2.48
CA GLU A 266 -7.04 -5.03 1.56
C GLU A 266 -5.53 -5.22 1.37
N GLN A 267 -5.13 -6.48 1.30
CA GLN A 267 -3.76 -6.87 0.99
C GLN A 267 -3.74 -7.65 -0.31
N MET A 268 -2.58 -7.62 -0.96
CA MET A 268 -2.25 -8.48 -2.07
C MET A 268 -0.97 -9.20 -1.68
N GLU A 269 -1.09 -10.49 -1.38
CA GLU A 269 0.01 -11.28 -0.84
C GLU A 269 0.28 -12.47 -1.75
N MET A 270 1.55 -12.82 -1.87
CA MET A 270 2.01 -13.99 -2.60
C MET A 270 2.99 -14.76 -1.71
N GLN A 271 2.74 -16.05 -1.56
CA GLN A 271 3.59 -16.98 -0.82
C GLN A 271 4.27 -17.91 -1.83
N PHE A 272 5.58 -17.75 -2.00
CA PHE A 272 6.40 -18.49 -2.94
C PHE A 272 7.09 -19.65 -2.23
N PHE A 273 6.63 -20.86 -2.51
CA PHE A 273 7.13 -22.09 -1.91
C PHE A 273 8.38 -22.56 -2.65
N VAL A 274 9.47 -22.74 -1.92
CA VAL A 274 10.80 -23.07 -2.46
C VAL A 274 11.41 -24.25 -1.72
N LYS A 275 12.45 -24.83 -2.30
CA LYS A 275 13.23 -25.87 -1.64
C LYS A 275 14.08 -25.25 -0.51
N PRO A 276 14.18 -25.89 0.66
CA PRO A 276 15.10 -25.43 1.70
C PRO A 276 16.53 -25.29 1.16
N GLY A 277 17.15 -24.13 1.38
CA GLY A 277 18.47 -23.77 0.87
C GLY A 277 18.45 -22.85 -0.37
N ASP A 278 17.31 -22.76 -1.07
CA ASP A 278 17.14 -21.84 -2.21
C ASP A 278 16.45 -20.52 -1.83
N GLU A 279 15.99 -20.36 -0.59
CA GLU A 279 15.13 -19.25 -0.17
C GLU A 279 15.79 -17.88 -0.34
N LEU A 280 17.08 -17.74 -0.03
CA LEU A 280 17.77 -16.45 -0.14
C LEU A 280 17.96 -16.03 -1.61
N LYS A 281 18.14 -17.01 -2.52
CA LYS A 281 18.17 -16.74 -3.96
C LYS A 281 16.81 -16.20 -4.45
N TRP A 282 15.72 -16.82 -4.00
CA TRP A 282 14.38 -16.38 -4.38
C TRP A 282 13.96 -15.08 -3.68
N TYR A 283 14.42 -14.85 -2.46
CA TYR A 283 14.26 -13.60 -1.73
C TYR A 283 14.87 -12.43 -2.51
N GLU A 284 16.13 -12.53 -2.94
CA GLU A 284 16.76 -11.47 -3.76
C GLU A 284 16.05 -11.28 -5.11
N HIS A 285 15.67 -12.39 -5.77
CA HIS A 285 14.90 -12.33 -7.02
C HIS A 285 13.59 -11.55 -6.84
N TRP A 286 12.81 -11.86 -5.80
CA TRP A 286 11.55 -11.18 -5.54
C TRP A 286 11.75 -9.74 -5.07
N LYS A 287 12.74 -9.46 -4.21
CA LYS A 287 13.12 -8.10 -3.79
C LYS A 287 13.33 -7.18 -5.00
N GLU A 288 14.13 -7.62 -5.98
CA GLU A 288 14.38 -6.85 -7.21
C GLU A 288 13.14 -6.76 -8.12
N THR A 289 12.44 -7.88 -8.32
CA THR A 289 11.27 -7.96 -9.21
C THR A 289 10.13 -7.07 -8.72
N ARG A 290 9.88 -7.07 -7.40
CA ARG A 290 8.84 -6.25 -6.78
C ARG A 290 9.19 -4.76 -6.85
N LEU A 291 10.46 -4.37 -6.64
CA LEU A 291 10.87 -2.98 -6.84
C LEU A 291 10.71 -2.54 -8.31
N LYS A 292 11.08 -3.38 -9.29
CA LYS A 292 10.86 -3.08 -10.72
C LYS A 292 9.38 -2.87 -11.03
N TRP A 293 8.50 -3.70 -10.47
CA TRP A 293 7.06 -3.54 -10.60
C TRP A 293 6.56 -2.20 -10.03
N HIS A 294 7.01 -1.78 -8.85
CA HIS A 294 6.67 -0.47 -8.31
C HIS A 294 7.16 0.68 -9.20
N LEU A 295 8.41 0.60 -9.67
CA LEU A 295 9.01 1.62 -10.54
C LEU A 295 8.29 1.74 -11.89
N SER A 296 7.69 0.66 -12.38
CA SER A 296 6.97 0.65 -13.66
C SER A 296 5.75 1.58 -13.66
N LEU A 297 5.19 1.92 -12.50
CA LEU A 297 4.09 2.90 -12.36
C LEU A 297 4.54 4.35 -12.56
N GLY A 298 5.85 4.61 -12.69
CA GLY A 298 6.37 5.95 -13.02
C GLY A 298 6.21 6.98 -11.91
N LEU A 299 6.13 6.55 -10.64
CA LEU A 299 5.96 7.45 -9.49
C LEU A 299 7.26 8.14 -9.02
N GLY A 300 8.36 7.99 -9.76
CA GLY A 300 9.68 8.57 -9.45
C GLY A 300 10.52 7.65 -8.57
N LYS A 301 11.70 7.25 -9.07
CA LYS A 301 12.63 6.32 -8.40
C LYS A 301 13.10 6.84 -7.04
N GLU A 302 13.22 8.15 -6.90
CA GLU A 302 13.63 8.84 -5.68
C GLU A 302 12.64 8.66 -4.52
N ASN A 303 11.41 8.22 -4.79
CA ASN A 303 10.40 7.97 -3.77
C ASN A 303 10.44 6.54 -3.24
N TYR A 304 11.32 5.68 -3.74
CA TYR A 304 11.46 4.30 -3.28
C TYR A 304 12.81 4.06 -2.63
N ARG A 305 12.82 3.24 -1.57
CA ARG A 305 14.04 2.70 -0.99
C ARG A 305 13.78 1.33 -0.37
N PHE A 306 14.82 0.53 -0.22
CA PHE A 306 14.79 -0.63 0.64
C PHE A 306 15.11 -0.22 2.08
N HIS A 307 14.43 -0.88 3.01
CA HIS A 307 14.73 -0.82 4.43
C HIS A 307 14.86 -2.27 4.91
N ASP A 308 16.10 -2.75 5.02
CA ASP A 308 16.38 -4.10 5.51
C ASP A 308 16.20 -4.13 7.04
N HIS A 309 15.52 -5.16 7.54
CA HIS A 309 15.25 -5.32 8.97
C HIS A 309 16.48 -5.88 9.68
N GLU A 310 17.02 -5.14 10.65
CA GLU A 310 18.11 -5.62 11.51
C GLU A 310 17.61 -6.65 12.55
N LYS A 311 16.37 -6.50 13.01
CA LYS A 311 15.70 -7.42 13.94
C LYS A 311 14.62 -8.16 13.18
N LEU A 312 14.93 -9.41 12.83
CA LEU A 312 14.00 -10.28 12.13
C LEU A 312 12.95 -10.82 13.10
N ALA A 313 11.73 -10.99 12.60
CA ALA A 313 10.72 -11.78 13.31
C ALA A 313 11.26 -13.21 13.49
N HIS A 314 10.81 -13.90 14.54
CA HIS A 314 11.29 -15.25 14.90
C HIS A 314 11.15 -16.29 13.78
N TYR A 315 10.27 -16.05 12.81
CA TYR A 315 10.04 -16.90 11.65
C TYR A 315 10.87 -16.53 10.41
N ALA A 316 11.52 -15.37 10.38
CA ALA A 316 12.21 -14.87 9.19
C ALA A 316 13.73 -14.99 9.30
N ASN A 317 14.40 -15.40 8.21
CA ASN A 317 15.87 -15.37 8.09
C ASN A 317 16.38 -14.24 7.18
N ALA A 318 15.48 -13.56 6.45
CA ALA A 318 15.74 -12.29 5.76
C ALA A 318 14.42 -11.52 5.61
N ALA A 319 14.46 -10.20 5.75
CA ALA A 319 13.29 -9.34 5.61
C ALA A 319 13.70 -7.95 5.14
N THR A 320 12.94 -7.39 4.20
CA THR A 320 13.11 -6.01 3.73
C THR A 320 11.76 -5.40 3.41
N ASP A 321 11.63 -4.12 3.71
CA ASP A 321 10.50 -3.32 3.28
C ASP A 321 10.89 -2.51 2.05
N ILE A 322 10.05 -2.54 1.03
CA ILE A 322 10.01 -1.50 0.01
C ILE A 322 9.22 -0.34 0.61
N GLU A 323 9.92 0.73 0.96
CA GLU A 323 9.31 1.95 1.48
C GLU A 323 9.03 2.96 0.37
N PHE A 324 7.94 3.71 0.53
CA PHE A 324 7.58 4.82 -0.34
C PHE A 324 7.59 6.16 0.43
N ASN A 325 8.03 7.23 -0.23
CA ASN A 325 8.04 8.58 0.33
C ASN A 325 6.64 9.21 0.23
N PHE A 326 5.81 9.00 1.24
CA PHE A 326 4.50 9.64 1.37
C PHE A 326 4.64 11.13 1.72
N PRO A 327 3.56 11.93 1.64
CA PRO A 327 3.57 13.31 2.13
C PRO A 327 4.05 13.47 3.58
N PHE A 328 3.96 12.40 4.40
CA PHE A 328 4.41 12.34 5.79
C PHE A 328 5.72 11.53 5.99
N GLY A 329 6.48 11.29 4.91
CA GLY A 329 7.80 10.64 4.94
C GLY A 329 7.80 9.20 4.44
N PHE A 330 8.99 8.59 4.45
CA PHE A 330 9.17 7.18 4.07
C PHE A 330 8.45 6.26 5.04
N LYS A 331 7.61 5.39 4.49
CA LYS A 331 6.93 4.31 5.21
C LYS A 331 6.79 3.08 4.32
N GLU A 332 6.66 1.92 4.95
CA GLU A 332 6.45 0.62 4.32
C GLU A 332 5.25 0.63 3.36
N LEU A 333 5.51 0.18 2.12
CA LEU A 333 4.51 -0.04 1.08
C LEU A 333 4.30 -1.53 0.81
N GLU A 334 5.39 -2.29 0.75
CA GLU A 334 5.40 -3.74 0.52
C GLU A 334 6.53 -4.39 1.32
N GLY A 335 6.21 -5.47 2.06
CA GLY A 335 7.20 -6.31 2.73
C GLY A 335 7.60 -7.50 1.87
N VAL A 336 8.89 -7.84 1.86
CA VAL A 336 9.43 -9.05 1.26
C VAL A 336 10.16 -9.84 2.35
N HIS A 337 9.70 -11.04 2.65
CA HIS A 337 10.18 -11.84 3.78
C HIS A 337 10.55 -13.25 3.34
N SER A 338 11.72 -13.74 3.78
CA SER A 338 12.05 -15.16 3.74
C SER A 338 11.71 -15.78 5.10
N ARG A 339 10.63 -16.57 5.14
CA ARG A 339 9.96 -17.07 6.36
C ARG A 339 10.32 -18.51 6.72
N THR A 340 11.32 -19.08 6.03
CA THR A 340 11.75 -20.47 6.21
C THR A 340 10.56 -21.46 6.14
N ASP A 341 10.53 -22.50 6.96
CA ASP A 341 9.44 -23.49 7.02
C ASP A 341 8.46 -23.27 8.19
N PHE A 342 8.57 -22.14 8.89
CA PHE A 342 7.79 -21.84 10.10
C PHE A 342 6.28 -22.03 9.89
N ASP A 343 5.71 -21.34 8.88
CA ASP A 343 4.25 -21.27 8.72
C ASP A 343 3.65 -22.67 8.48
N LEU A 344 4.25 -23.46 7.59
CA LEU A 344 3.77 -24.82 7.30
C LEU A 344 4.00 -25.77 8.48
N LYS A 345 5.17 -25.74 9.13
CA LYS A 345 5.45 -26.61 10.30
C LYS A 345 4.50 -26.33 11.46
N ALA A 346 4.23 -25.06 11.75
CA ALA A 346 3.34 -24.69 12.84
C ALA A 346 1.91 -25.22 12.60
N HIS A 347 1.43 -25.16 11.35
CA HIS A 347 0.17 -25.80 10.96
C HIS A 347 0.23 -27.33 10.99
N GLU A 348 1.35 -27.97 10.62
CA GLU A 348 1.52 -29.43 10.77
C GLU A 348 1.35 -29.86 12.23
N GLU A 349 2.02 -29.16 13.15
CA GLU A 349 2.01 -29.45 14.58
C GLU A 349 0.59 -29.32 15.17
N HIS A 350 -0.11 -28.22 14.87
CA HIS A 350 -1.43 -27.95 15.44
C HIS A 350 -2.56 -28.75 14.78
N SER A 351 -2.42 -29.12 13.51
CA SER A 351 -3.47 -29.84 12.77
C SER A 351 -3.28 -31.37 12.76
N GLY A 352 -2.06 -31.85 13.04
CA GLY A 352 -1.67 -33.25 12.89
C GLY A 352 -1.59 -33.74 11.44
N LYS A 353 -1.75 -32.84 10.44
CA LYS A 353 -1.66 -33.17 9.01
C LYS A 353 -0.28 -32.80 8.49
N LYS A 354 0.33 -33.69 7.71
CA LYS A 354 1.58 -33.38 7.02
C LYS A 354 1.33 -32.41 5.86
N LEU A 355 2.04 -31.29 5.83
CA LEU A 355 2.07 -30.24 4.81
C LEU A 355 3.43 -30.25 4.07
N GLN A 356 3.86 -31.44 3.66
CA GLN A 356 5.14 -31.69 3.00
C GLN A 356 4.98 -31.85 1.49
N PHE A 357 6.00 -31.44 0.75
CA PHE A 357 6.16 -31.73 -0.67
C PHE A 357 7.04 -32.96 -0.84
N PHE A 358 6.66 -33.89 -1.72
CA PHE A 358 7.51 -35.00 -2.13
C PHE A 358 8.24 -34.63 -3.42
N ASP A 359 9.57 -34.55 -3.35
CA ASP A 359 10.42 -34.26 -4.50
C ASP A 359 10.83 -35.58 -5.18
N PRO A 360 10.35 -35.85 -6.41
CA PRO A 360 10.69 -37.07 -7.12
C PRO A 360 12.14 -37.12 -7.60
N GLU A 361 12.85 -35.98 -7.68
CA GLU A 361 14.25 -35.94 -8.11
C GLU A 361 15.19 -36.40 -6.99
N THR A 362 14.89 -36.01 -5.75
CA THR A 362 15.65 -36.46 -4.56
C THR A 362 15.02 -37.64 -3.84
N ASN A 363 13.83 -38.08 -4.27
CA ASN A 363 13.05 -39.16 -3.67
C ASN A 363 12.83 -38.97 -2.15
N SER A 364 12.53 -37.73 -1.74
CA SER A 364 12.40 -37.35 -0.33
C SER A 364 11.27 -36.34 -0.12
N SER A 365 10.65 -36.36 1.06
CA SER A 365 9.69 -35.35 1.47
C SER A 365 10.34 -34.28 2.34
N TYR A 366 9.96 -33.02 2.14
CA TYR A 366 10.37 -31.90 2.98
C TYR A 366 9.23 -30.88 3.14
N VAL A 367 9.32 -30.05 4.17
CA VAL A 367 8.46 -28.86 4.31
C VAL A 367 9.10 -27.74 3.49
N PRO A 368 8.42 -27.20 2.47
CA PRO A 368 8.96 -26.10 1.67
C PRO A 368 9.23 -24.86 2.52
N TYR A 369 10.24 -24.10 2.12
CA TYR A 369 10.44 -22.76 2.66
C TYR A 369 9.54 -21.76 1.92
N VAL A 370 9.24 -20.63 2.55
CA VAL A 370 8.35 -19.61 2.00
C VAL A 370 9.09 -18.28 1.82
N VAL A 371 9.01 -17.71 0.63
CA VAL A 371 9.30 -16.30 0.37
C VAL A 371 8.00 -15.56 0.14
N GLU A 372 7.70 -14.62 1.01
CA GLU A 372 6.49 -13.81 1.00
C GLU A 372 6.75 -12.47 0.32
N THR A 373 5.78 -12.01 -0.47
CA THR A 373 5.63 -10.60 -0.85
C THR A 373 4.25 -10.12 -0.40
N SER A 374 4.18 -9.07 0.42
CA SER A 374 2.92 -8.55 0.96
C SER A 374 2.81 -7.05 0.70
N VAL A 375 1.86 -6.64 -0.15
CA VAL A 375 1.59 -5.23 -0.44
C VAL A 375 0.22 -4.82 0.09
N GLY A 376 0.16 -3.68 0.78
CA GLY A 376 -1.10 -3.07 1.19
C GLY A 376 -1.76 -2.35 0.01
N LEU A 377 -2.91 -2.83 -0.47
CA LEU A 377 -3.62 -2.24 -1.60
C LEU A 377 -4.01 -0.78 -1.33
N ASP A 378 -4.51 -0.49 -0.12
CA ASP A 378 -4.89 0.85 0.31
C ASP A 378 -3.67 1.78 0.45
N ARG A 379 -2.52 1.26 0.88
CA ARG A 379 -1.26 2.04 0.93
C ARG A 379 -0.75 2.36 -0.47
N LEU A 380 -0.82 1.41 -1.39
CA LEU A 380 -0.46 1.64 -2.80
C LEU A 380 -1.42 2.61 -3.48
N PHE A 381 -2.71 2.52 -3.18
CA PHE A 381 -3.67 3.55 -3.60
C PHE A 381 -3.22 4.93 -3.12
N LEU A 382 -2.87 5.08 -1.84
CA LEU A 382 -2.43 6.37 -1.31
C LEU A 382 -1.12 6.84 -1.94
N ALA A 383 -0.17 5.93 -2.21
CA ALA A 383 1.09 6.26 -2.85
C ALA A 383 0.87 6.82 -4.26
N VAL A 384 0.08 6.11 -5.09
CA VAL A 384 -0.32 6.56 -6.43
C VAL A 384 -1.04 7.89 -6.34
N PHE A 385 -2.09 7.98 -5.51
CA PHE A 385 -2.98 9.13 -5.46
C PHE A 385 -2.26 10.40 -4.96
N SER A 386 -1.48 10.28 -3.88
CA SER A 386 -0.76 11.43 -3.31
C SER A 386 0.36 11.95 -4.18
N LYS A 387 1.07 11.07 -4.91
CA LYS A 387 2.14 11.48 -5.83
C LYS A 387 1.60 12.05 -7.15
N SER A 388 0.45 11.54 -7.60
CA SER A 388 -0.20 12.00 -8.82
C SER A 388 -0.89 13.37 -8.66
N LEU A 389 -1.32 13.76 -7.45
CA LEU A 389 -1.98 15.05 -7.23
C LEU A 389 -0.98 16.21 -7.32
N GLN A 390 -1.17 17.09 -8.29
CA GLN A 390 -0.28 18.22 -8.56
C GLN A 390 -1.07 19.51 -8.78
N GLU A 391 -0.49 20.62 -8.32
CA GLU A 391 -0.89 21.97 -8.69
C GLU A 391 0.12 22.49 -9.71
N GLU A 392 -0.35 22.89 -10.88
CA GLU A 392 0.49 23.43 -11.95
C GLU A 392 0.14 24.88 -12.24
N THR A 393 1.16 25.72 -12.40
CA THR A 393 1.01 27.08 -12.95
C THR A 393 1.18 27.00 -14.47
N LEU A 394 0.19 27.48 -15.21
CA LEU A 394 0.18 27.53 -16.67
C LEU A 394 0.91 28.78 -17.18
N GLU A 395 1.22 28.79 -18.49
CA GLU A 395 1.91 29.90 -19.15
C GLU A 395 1.18 31.25 -19.02
N ASP A 396 -0.15 31.22 -18.90
CA ASP A 396 -1.00 32.41 -18.71
C ASP A 396 -1.04 32.90 -17.25
N GLY A 397 -0.32 32.26 -16.34
CA GLY A 397 -0.28 32.56 -14.91
C GLY A 397 -1.45 31.99 -14.12
N SER A 398 -2.42 31.32 -14.76
CA SER A 398 -3.48 30.60 -14.06
C SER A 398 -2.97 29.29 -13.46
N THR A 399 -3.59 28.80 -12.39
CA THR A 399 -3.26 27.50 -11.80
C THR A 399 -4.27 26.43 -12.17
N ARG A 400 -3.85 25.16 -12.17
CA ARG A 400 -4.74 24.00 -12.32
C ARG A 400 -4.36 22.90 -11.33
N THR A 401 -5.39 22.27 -10.76
CA THR A 401 -5.27 20.98 -10.09
C THR A 401 -5.34 19.88 -11.14
N VAL A 402 -4.37 18.98 -11.14
CA VAL A 402 -4.34 17.80 -12.02
C VAL A 402 -3.96 16.57 -11.21
N LEU A 403 -4.71 15.48 -11.41
CA LEU A 403 -4.41 14.18 -10.83
C LEU A 403 -3.74 13.31 -11.90
N LYS A 404 -2.40 13.35 -11.96
CA LYS A 404 -1.58 12.63 -12.95
C LYS A 404 -1.48 11.13 -12.68
N LEU A 405 -2.61 10.43 -12.63
CA LEU A 405 -2.63 8.97 -12.48
C LEU A 405 -1.91 8.31 -13.67
N PRO A 406 -1.14 7.24 -13.46
CA PRO A 406 -0.72 6.35 -14.53
C PRO A 406 -1.94 5.97 -15.38
N ALA A 407 -1.88 6.16 -16.69
CA ALA A 407 -3.06 6.02 -17.55
C ALA A 407 -3.69 4.62 -17.48
N VAL A 408 -2.86 3.59 -17.26
CA VAL A 408 -3.28 2.20 -17.01
C VAL A 408 -4.14 2.06 -15.74
N LEU A 409 -3.97 2.92 -14.73
CA LEU A 409 -4.69 2.88 -13.47
C LEU A 409 -5.91 3.82 -13.41
N ALA A 410 -5.98 4.83 -14.29
CA ALA A 410 -7.04 5.85 -14.22
C ALA A 410 -8.47 5.26 -14.21
N PRO A 411 -9.39 5.72 -13.34
CA PRO A 411 -10.77 5.23 -13.25
C PRO A 411 -11.51 5.25 -14.59
N ASN A 412 -11.49 6.40 -15.26
CA ASN A 412 -11.96 6.56 -16.63
C ASN A 412 -10.76 6.77 -17.54
N LYS A 413 -10.73 6.07 -18.68
CA LYS A 413 -9.66 6.18 -19.68
C LYS A 413 -9.88 7.37 -20.60
N ALA A 414 -11.15 7.68 -20.88
CA ALA A 414 -11.53 8.83 -21.68
C ALA A 414 -12.82 9.49 -21.18
N ALA A 415 -12.94 10.80 -21.40
CA ALA A 415 -14.17 11.56 -21.24
C ALA A 415 -14.61 12.11 -22.60
N ILE A 416 -15.85 11.84 -23.00
CA ILE A 416 -16.40 12.21 -24.29
C ILE A 416 -17.31 13.43 -24.07
N LEU A 417 -16.96 14.53 -24.74
CA LEU A 417 -17.43 15.88 -24.46
C LEU A 417 -18.02 16.51 -25.72
N PRO A 418 -19.35 16.56 -25.90
CA PRO A 418 -19.92 17.34 -27.00
C PRO A 418 -19.64 18.83 -26.77
N LEU A 419 -19.22 19.56 -27.81
CA LEU A 419 -18.87 20.97 -27.69
C LEU A 419 -20.04 21.80 -27.14
N VAL A 420 -21.25 21.49 -27.61
CA VAL A 420 -22.52 22.06 -27.13
C VAL A 420 -23.57 20.97 -26.90
N LYS A 421 -24.51 21.22 -25.99
CA LYS A 421 -25.63 20.32 -25.65
C LYS A 421 -26.78 20.39 -26.68
N LYS A 422 -26.47 20.57 -27.94
CA LYS A 422 -27.47 20.71 -29.01
C LYS A 422 -26.83 20.36 -30.34
N ASP A 423 -27.60 20.58 -31.40
CA ASP A 423 -27.13 20.43 -32.77
C ASP A 423 -26.61 19.01 -33.04
N GLY A 424 -27.21 17.95 -32.53
CA GLY A 424 -26.81 16.57 -32.89
C GLY A 424 -25.45 16.09 -32.37
N LEU A 425 -24.68 16.95 -31.68
CA LEU A 425 -23.35 16.57 -31.14
C LEU A 425 -23.45 15.58 -29.96
N PRO A 426 -24.42 15.72 -29.03
CA PRO A 426 -24.65 14.73 -27.98
C PRO A 426 -24.88 13.32 -28.50
N GLU A 427 -25.58 13.18 -29.63
CA GLU A 427 -25.91 11.90 -30.26
C GLU A 427 -24.63 11.22 -30.78
N ILE A 428 -23.80 11.95 -31.53
CA ILE A 428 -22.48 11.46 -32.00
C ILE A 428 -21.58 11.10 -30.82
N ALA A 429 -21.56 11.91 -29.77
CA ALA A 429 -20.81 11.63 -28.55
C ALA A 429 -21.26 10.32 -27.87
N ARG A 430 -22.56 10.02 -27.88
CA ARG A 430 -23.09 8.75 -27.36
C ARG A 430 -22.75 7.56 -28.24
N GLU A 431 -22.74 7.72 -29.57
CA GLU A 431 -22.28 6.68 -30.49
C GLU A 431 -20.82 6.29 -30.20
N ILE A 432 -19.94 7.28 -30.00
CA ILE A 432 -18.53 7.04 -29.64
C ILE A 432 -18.43 6.30 -28.29
N ILE A 433 -19.26 6.67 -27.31
CA ILE A 433 -19.30 5.95 -26.02
C ILE A 433 -19.76 4.51 -26.21
N ASP A 434 -20.80 4.28 -27.01
CA ASP A 434 -21.36 2.95 -27.24
C ASP A 434 -20.36 2.00 -27.89
N GLU A 435 -19.44 2.54 -28.70
CA GLU A 435 -18.30 1.81 -29.25
C GLU A 435 -17.19 1.58 -28.21
N LEU A 436 -16.72 2.64 -27.54
CA LEU A 436 -15.56 2.56 -26.65
C LEU A 436 -15.81 1.83 -25.32
N LYS A 437 -17.06 1.79 -24.83
CA LYS A 437 -17.40 1.23 -23.52
C LYS A 437 -17.20 -0.28 -23.40
N TRP A 438 -17.05 -0.99 -24.51
CA TRP A 438 -16.75 -2.43 -24.52
C TRP A 438 -15.34 -2.72 -24.03
N ASP A 439 -14.39 -1.81 -24.29
CA ASP A 439 -12.98 -1.99 -23.98
C ASP A 439 -12.49 -1.07 -22.84
N PHE A 440 -13.16 0.06 -22.64
CA PHE A 440 -12.70 1.10 -21.71
C PHE A 440 -13.81 1.61 -20.80
N ALA A 441 -13.46 1.91 -19.55
CA ALA A 441 -14.27 2.80 -18.72
C ALA A 441 -14.20 4.22 -19.31
N VAL A 442 -15.34 4.71 -19.82
CA VAL A 442 -15.47 6.04 -20.41
C VAL A 442 -16.56 6.83 -19.71
N SER A 443 -16.40 8.16 -19.68
CA SER A 443 -17.39 9.07 -19.10
C SER A 443 -17.97 10.02 -20.13
N TYR A 444 -19.17 10.51 -19.87
CA TYR A 444 -19.84 11.53 -20.67
C TYR A 444 -20.02 12.80 -19.84
N ASP A 445 -19.74 13.96 -20.43
CA ASP A 445 -20.07 15.23 -19.78
C ASP A 445 -20.42 16.32 -20.83
N GLU A 446 -21.61 16.90 -20.67
CA GLU A 446 -22.16 17.95 -21.53
C GLU A 446 -22.52 19.23 -20.74
N LYS A 447 -22.24 19.26 -19.43
CA LYS A 447 -22.57 20.39 -18.57
C LYS A 447 -21.42 21.40 -18.58
N ASP A 448 -21.75 22.69 -18.62
CA ASP A 448 -20.78 23.79 -18.65
C ASP A 448 -19.90 23.85 -19.92
N ALA A 449 -19.14 24.94 -20.05
CA ALA A 449 -18.21 25.14 -21.16
C ALA A 449 -17.13 24.03 -21.18
N VAL A 450 -16.68 23.65 -22.38
CA VAL A 450 -15.70 22.55 -22.57
C VAL A 450 -14.42 22.74 -21.77
N GLY A 451 -13.94 23.99 -21.63
CA GLY A 451 -12.76 24.30 -20.79
C GLY A 451 -12.95 23.94 -19.31
N ARG A 452 -14.14 24.17 -18.74
CA ARG A 452 -14.45 23.75 -17.35
C ARG A 452 -14.53 22.24 -17.23
N ARG A 453 -15.07 21.57 -18.25
CA ARG A 453 -15.11 20.10 -18.31
C ARG A 453 -13.70 19.50 -18.37
N TYR A 454 -12.80 20.08 -19.17
CA TYR A 454 -11.38 19.68 -19.16
C TYR A 454 -10.75 19.82 -17.77
N ARG A 455 -10.95 20.95 -17.08
CA ARG A 455 -10.42 21.16 -15.72
C ARG A 455 -10.96 20.12 -14.73
N ARG A 456 -12.25 19.79 -14.81
CA ARG A 456 -12.86 18.74 -13.99
C ARG A 456 -12.23 17.38 -14.27
N GLN A 457 -12.00 17.04 -15.54
CA GLN A 457 -11.40 15.77 -15.94
C GLN A 457 -9.91 15.68 -15.59
N ASP A 458 -9.18 16.80 -15.66
CA ASP A 458 -7.80 16.91 -15.17
C ASP A 458 -7.73 16.58 -13.67
N ALA A 459 -8.65 17.15 -12.87
CA ALA A 459 -8.75 16.89 -11.44
C ALA A 459 -9.25 15.47 -11.10
N LEU A 460 -10.12 14.89 -11.94
CA LEU A 460 -10.52 13.48 -11.83
C LEU A 460 -9.42 12.50 -12.26
N GLY A 461 -8.39 12.98 -12.97
CA GLY A 461 -7.28 12.17 -13.44
C GLY A 461 -7.57 11.36 -14.71
N THR A 462 -8.60 11.72 -15.46
CA THR A 462 -8.94 11.08 -16.74
C THR A 462 -7.87 11.42 -17.79
N PRO A 463 -7.17 10.44 -18.39
CA PRO A 463 -6.03 10.69 -19.27
C PRO A 463 -6.39 11.42 -20.57
N PHE A 464 -7.56 11.14 -21.15
CA PHE A 464 -7.96 11.69 -22.44
C PHE A 464 -9.34 12.35 -22.37
N CYS A 465 -9.45 13.54 -22.97
CA CYS A 465 -10.75 14.14 -23.25
C CYS A 465 -10.97 14.19 -24.76
N ILE A 466 -12.08 13.63 -25.24
CA ILE A 466 -12.44 13.54 -26.65
C ILE A 466 -13.59 14.52 -26.88
N THR A 467 -13.34 15.56 -27.67
CA THR A 467 -14.32 16.61 -27.96
C THR A 467 -14.96 16.40 -29.32
N VAL A 468 -16.29 16.39 -29.33
CA VAL A 468 -17.13 16.28 -30.52
C VAL A 468 -17.64 17.66 -30.89
N ASP A 469 -17.22 18.18 -32.04
CA ASP A 469 -17.57 19.53 -32.49
C ASP A 469 -18.32 19.52 -33.83
N HIS A 470 -18.61 20.70 -34.37
CA HIS A 470 -19.38 20.81 -35.61
C HIS A 470 -18.66 20.17 -36.80
N GLN A 471 -17.32 20.26 -36.85
CA GLN A 471 -16.53 19.64 -37.93
C GLN A 471 -16.61 18.10 -37.86
N THR A 472 -16.81 17.51 -36.67
CA THR A 472 -17.02 16.06 -36.52
C THR A 472 -18.17 15.54 -37.39
N LYS A 473 -19.20 16.36 -37.64
CA LYS A 473 -20.32 15.96 -38.51
C LYS A 473 -19.94 15.87 -39.99
N GLU A 474 -18.95 16.64 -40.40
CA GLU A 474 -18.55 16.77 -41.80
C GLU A 474 -17.53 15.70 -42.18
N ASP A 475 -16.56 15.44 -41.29
CA ASP A 475 -15.40 14.60 -41.61
C ASP A 475 -15.21 13.38 -40.68
N ARG A 476 -16.12 13.17 -39.72
CA ARG A 476 -16.02 12.09 -38.71
C ARG A 476 -14.71 12.09 -37.92
N THR A 477 -14.13 13.27 -37.72
CA THR A 477 -12.96 13.44 -36.86
C THR A 477 -13.30 14.18 -35.56
N VAL A 478 -12.58 13.85 -34.49
CA VAL A 478 -12.74 14.44 -33.16
C VAL A 478 -11.41 15.01 -32.66
N THR A 479 -11.48 15.90 -31.67
CA THR A 479 -10.29 16.42 -31.02
C THR A 479 -10.00 15.62 -29.77
N ILE A 480 -8.86 14.93 -29.71
CA ILE A 480 -8.37 14.25 -28.50
C ILE A 480 -7.38 15.17 -27.77
N ARG A 481 -7.60 15.36 -26.47
CA ARG A 481 -6.73 16.14 -25.58
C ARG A 481 -6.05 15.22 -24.56
N ASP A 482 -4.73 15.30 -24.47
CA ASP A 482 -3.94 14.62 -23.44
C ASP A 482 -3.94 15.45 -22.13
N ARG A 483 -4.20 14.80 -21.00
CA ARG A 483 -4.27 15.43 -19.67
C ARG A 483 -2.95 16.08 -19.27
N ASP A 484 -1.85 15.37 -19.46
CA ASP A 484 -0.54 15.74 -18.92
C ASP A 484 0.09 16.85 -19.75
N THR A 485 0.09 16.70 -21.08
CA THR A 485 0.70 17.69 -22.00
C THR A 485 -0.24 18.83 -22.38
N MET A 486 -1.55 18.67 -22.17
CA MET A 486 -2.61 19.56 -22.65
C MET A 486 -2.70 19.68 -24.18
N GLN A 487 -1.89 18.93 -24.93
CA GLN A 487 -1.87 18.97 -26.39
C GLN A 487 -3.17 18.40 -26.94
N GLN A 488 -3.63 18.99 -28.05
CA GLN A 488 -4.84 18.60 -28.75
C GLN A 488 -4.47 18.15 -30.16
N GLU A 489 -5.01 17.00 -30.56
CA GLU A 489 -4.80 16.41 -31.88
C GLU A 489 -6.15 16.07 -32.51
N ARG A 490 -6.28 16.29 -33.83
CA ARG A 490 -7.46 15.90 -34.60
C ARG A 490 -7.28 14.48 -35.13
N VAL A 491 -8.18 13.58 -34.77
CA VAL A 491 -8.09 12.15 -35.14
C VAL A 491 -9.42 11.63 -35.68
N SER A 492 -9.37 10.63 -36.56
CA SER A 492 -10.59 9.91 -36.98
C SER A 492 -11.21 9.17 -35.79
N ILE A 493 -12.55 9.17 -35.71
CA ILE A 493 -13.29 8.37 -34.72
C ILE A 493 -12.87 6.90 -34.78
N ASP A 494 -12.68 6.36 -35.99
CA ASP A 494 -12.35 4.95 -36.22
C ASP A 494 -10.97 4.55 -35.63
N ASN A 495 -10.10 5.54 -35.34
CA ASN A 495 -8.77 5.31 -34.77
C ASN A 495 -8.75 5.41 -33.23
N LEU A 496 -9.84 5.83 -32.58
CA LEU A 496 -9.87 6.11 -31.15
C LEU A 496 -9.51 4.89 -30.30
N THR A 497 -10.08 3.73 -30.63
CA THR A 497 -9.85 2.47 -29.89
C THR A 497 -8.37 2.10 -29.87
N ASP A 498 -7.70 2.15 -31.02
CA ASP A 498 -6.28 1.83 -31.14
C ASP A 498 -5.38 2.85 -30.42
N LEU A 499 -5.72 4.14 -30.52
CA LEU A 499 -4.99 5.21 -29.84
C LEU A 499 -5.07 5.09 -28.32
N LEU A 500 -6.27 4.86 -27.78
CA LEU A 500 -6.48 4.63 -26.36
C LEU A 500 -5.74 3.38 -25.88
N ASN A 501 -5.88 2.26 -26.60
CA ASN A 501 -5.18 1.00 -26.27
C ASN A 501 -3.66 1.18 -26.19
N LYS A 502 -3.05 1.90 -27.14
CA LYS A 502 -1.59 2.17 -27.11
C LYS A 502 -1.15 2.89 -25.83
N LYS A 503 -2.02 3.66 -25.19
CA LYS A 503 -1.67 4.47 -24.01
C LYS A 503 -2.06 3.80 -22.69
N VAL A 504 -3.19 3.09 -22.65
CA VAL A 504 -3.74 2.55 -21.41
C VAL A 504 -3.51 1.05 -21.21
N ALA A 505 -3.05 0.32 -22.23
CA ALA A 505 -2.86 -1.13 -22.12
C ALA A 505 -1.76 -1.50 -21.11
N VAL A 506 -2.11 -2.40 -20.19
CA VAL A 506 -1.21 -2.96 -19.16
C VAL A 506 0.10 -3.46 -19.74
N ARG A 507 0.06 -4.09 -20.93
CA ARG A 507 1.26 -4.63 -21.59
C ARG A 507 2.35 -3.57 -21.76
N ASN A 508 2.00 -2.32 -22.03
CA ASN A 508 3.00 -1.27 -22.31
C ASN A 508 3.70 -0.80 -21.02
N TRP A 509 3.11 -1.09 -19.87
CA TRP A 509 3.63 -0.76 -18.54
C TRP A 509 4.41 -1.94 -17.94
N LEU A 510 3.99 -3.19 -18.20
CA LEU A 510 4.61 -4.40 -17.62
C LEU A 510 5.63 -5.10 -18.54
N LYS A 511 5.81 -4.70 -19.81
CA LYS A 511 6.70 -5.45 -20.73
C LYS A 511 8.18 -5.45 -20.30
N ASN A 512 8.58 -4.51 -19.45
CA ASN A 512 9.98 -4.27 -19.08
C ASN A 512 10.29 -4.60 -17.61
N ILE A 513 9.37 -5.25 -16.89
CA ILE A 513 9.58 -5.62 -15.47
C ILE A 513 10.12 -7.03 -15.30
#